data_AF-A0A099KI75-F1
#
_entry.id   AF-A0A099KI75-F1
#
_cell.length_a   1.000
_cell.length_b   1.000
_cell.length_c   1.000
_cell.angle_alpha   90.00
_cell.angle_beta   90.00
_cell.angle_gamma   90.00
#
_symmetry.space_group_name_H-M   'P 1'
#
loop_
_entity.id
_entity.type
_entity.pdbx_description
1 polymer ?
#
loop_
_entity_poly.entity_id
_entity_poly.type
_entity_poly.pdbx_seq_one_letter_code
_entity_poly.pdbx_strand_id
1 'polypeptide(L)'
;MSNLRYNNANPIDWAWKVDNSAVKANAVEVKSALMDLTKPVYVAKSNDGFGVANTTSTSGSTDVLAFAQKLNPEDLGDDAYKKQHGVKYAYHGGAMANGIASVELVVALGKAGFLCSFGAAGLVPDAVEDAIKRIQAELPNGPYAVNLIHAPAEEALERGAVERFLKLGVKTVEASAYLGLTEHIVWYRLAGLSKNSDGSVNIGNKVIAKVSRTEVGRRFMEPAPQKLIDKLLAQGKVTQEQAELSKLVPMADDITAEADSGGHTDNRPFLTLLPTIIALRDEVQAQYNFSPALRVGAGGGIGTPEAALAAFNMGAAYIVLGSVNQACVEAGASEYTRKLLASVEMADVTMAPAADMFEMGVKLQVVKRGSMFAMRAKKLYELYINYDSIEAIPADERLKIEKQIFRSNLDDVWAGTEAFFTERDPEMLARAQSSPKRKMALIFRWYLGLSSRWSNTGEKGREMDYQIWAGPSLGAFNSWVKGTYLEDYTRRFAVDVALHMLKGAAYLQRINQLKLQGVNLNTELASYRSED
;
A
#
# COMPACT_ATOMS: atom_id res chain seq x y z
N MET A 1 33.33 7.52 -24.48
CA MET A 1 32.16 7.30 -25.37
C MET A 1 31.24 8.50 -25.24
N SER A 2 30.53 8.92 -26.30
CA SER A 2 29.59 10.05 -26.19
C SER A 2 28.49 9.75 -25.17
N ASN A 3 28.24 10.68 -24.24
CA ASN A 3 27.19 10.59 -23.21
C ASN A 3 25.79 10.60 -23.80
N LEU A 4 25.64 11.30 -24.92
CA LEU A 4 24.39 11.50 -25.65
C LEU A 4 24.63 11.29 -27.14
N ARG A 5 23.72 10.59 -27.81
CA ARG A 5 23.64 10.50 -29.27
C ARG A 5 22.25 10.90 -29.71
N TYR A 6 22.13 11.41 -30.93
CA TYR A 6 20.85 11.81 -31.50
C TYR A 6 20.65 11.15 -32.85
N ASN A 7 19.48 10.54 -33.05
CA ASN A 7 19.05 9.97 -34.31
C ASN A 7 18.05 10.91 -34.98
N ASN A 8 18.42 11.43 -36.15
CA ASN A 8 17.64 12.38 -36.93
C ASN A 8 16.65 11.70 -37.90
N ALA A 9 16.19 10.48 -37.61
CA ALA A 9 15.28 9.75 -38.50
C ALA A 9 13.86 10.37 -38.55
N ASN A 10 13.39 10.92 -37.43
CA ASN A 10 12.09 11.59 -37.30
C ASN A 10 12.29 12.95 -36.60
N PRO A 11 12.90 13.95 -37.28
CA PRO A 11 13.17 15.25 -36.68
C PRO A 11 11.87 15.97 -36.33
N ILE A 12 11.90 16.69 -35.20
CA ILE A 12 10.88 17.68 -34.85
C ILE A 12 11.52 19.06 -35.01
N ASP A 13 10.86 19.94 -35.76
CA ASP A 13 11.30 21.32 -35.95
C ASP A 13 10.89 22.17 -34.74
N TRP A 14 11.72 22.15 -33.69
CA TRP A 14 11.48 22.95 -32.50
C TRP A 14 11.78 24.42 -32.77
N ALA A 15 10.82 25.30 -32.47
CA ALA A 15 10.97 26.75 -32.67
C ALA A 15 12.00 27.42 -31.72
N TRP A 16 12.63 26.66 -30.82
CA TRP A 16 13.52 27.19 -29.79
C TRP A 16 14.98 27.06 -30.19
N LYS A 17 15.76 28.03 -29.71
CA LYS A 17 17.22 28.01 -29.75
C LYS A 17 17.80 28.08 -28.35
N VAL A 18 19.04 27.67 -28.22
CA VAL A 18 19.84 27.79 -26.98
C VAL A 18 21.16 28.49 -27.27
N ASP A 19 21.73 29.11 -26.25
CA ASP A 19 23.11 29.60 -26.33
C ASP A 19 24.07 28.41 -26.28
N ASN A 20 25.03 28.35 -27.21
CA ASN A 20 25.99 27.24 -27.25
C ASN A 20 26.78 27.10 -25.92
N SER A 21 27.06 28.21 -25.24
CA SER A 21 27.72 28.21 -23.92
C SER A 21 26.86 27.64 -22.79
N ALA A 22 25.54 27.52 -22.96
CA ALA A 22 24.64 26.94 -21.98
C ALA A 22 24.45 25.42 -22.17
N VAL A 23 24.97 24.85 -23.27
CA VAL A 23 24.85 23.42 -23.59
C VAL A 23 25.88 22.61 -22.80
N LYS A 24 25.41 21.88 -21.80
CA LYS A 24 26.20 20.98 -20.95
C LYS A 24 26.41 19.65 -21.67
N ALA A 25 27.67 19.26 -21.90
CA ALA A 25 28.02 18.01 -22.60
C ALA A 25 28.74 16.98 -21.71
N ASN A 26 29.31 17.42 -20.58
CA ASN A 26 29.93 16.53 -19.59
C ASN A 26 28.84 15.68 -18.89
N ALA A 27 29.13 14.40 -18.66
CA ALA A 27 28.20 13.44 -18.05
C ALA A 27 27.61 13.95 -16.73
N VAL A 28 28.43 14.52 -15.84
CA VAL A 28 27.99 15.03 -14.54
C VAL A 28 27.03 16.21 -14.69
N GLU A 29 27.35 17.15 -15.57
CA GLU A 29 26.51 18.33 -15.82
C GLU A 29 25.21 17.96 -16.54
N VAL A 30 25.27 17.00 -17.48
CA VAL A 30 24.11 16.43 -18.14
C VAL A 30 23.21 15.72 -17.13
N LYS A 31 23.77 14.88 -16.25
CA LYS A 31 23.02 14.21 -15.18
C LYS A 31 22.35 15.22 -14.27
N SER A 32 23.08 16.24 -13.82
CA SER A 32 22.56 17.32 -12.99
C SER A 32 21.40 18.06 -13.68
N ALA A 33 21.55 18.41 -14.95
CA ALA A 33 20.51 19.07 -15.74
C ALA A 33 19.27 18.19 -15.96
N LEU A 34 19.44 16.88 -16.18
CA LEU A 34 18.34 15.92 -16.28
C LEU A 34 17.63 15.73 -14.93
N MET A 35 18.38 15.75 -13.83
CA MET A 35 17.87 15.60 -12.45
C MET A 35 17.20 16.85 -11.88
N ASP A 36 17.43 18.04 -12.45
CA ASP A 36 16.69 19.26 -12.13
C ASP A 36 15.28 19.20 -12.76
N LEU A 37 14.39 18.48 -12.09
CA LEU A 37 13.00 18.25 -12.51
C LEU A 37 12.15 19.52 -12.56
N THR A 38 12.61 20.58 -11.89
CA THR A 38 11.91 21.88 -11.83
C THR A 38 12.03 22.68 -13.13
N LYS A 39 13.00 22.32 -13.98
CA LYS A 39 13.26 22.98 -15.27
C LYS A 39 13.04 22.02 -16.44
N PRO A 40 12.64 22.52 -17.61
CA PRO A 40 12.68 21.73 -18.84
C PRO A 40 14.12 21.37 -19.23
N VAL A 41 14.24 20.44 -20.18
CA VAL A 41 15.50 20.02 -20.78
C VAL A 41 15.39 20.18 -22.30
N TYR A 42 16.37 20.86 -22.87
CA TYR A 42 16.52 21.05 -24.31
C TYR A 42 17.81 20.36 -24.77
N VAL A 43 17.71 19.42 -25.68
CA VAL A 43 18.88 18.78 -26.31
C VAL A 43 19.30 19.61 -27.49
N ALA A 44 20.59 19.91 -27.59
CA ALA A 44 21.15 20.70 -28.68
C ALA A 44 22.55 20.19 -29.05
N LYS A 45 23.05 20.63 -30.21
CA LYS A 45 24.43 20.36 -30.62
C LYS A 45 25.40 21.11 -29.69
N SER A 46 26.50 20.46 -29.33
CA SER A 46 27.63 21.07 -28.64
C SER A 46 28.88 20.98 -29.52
N ASN A 47 29.99 21.60 -29.09
CA ASN A 47 31.26 21.56 -29.85
C ASN A 47 31.74 20.12 -30.09
N ASP A 48 31.55 19.23 -29.12
CA ASP A 48 32.05 17.84 -29.13
C ASP A 48 30.95 16.78 -29.34
N GLY A 49 29.76 17.20 -29.79
CA GLY A 49 28.64 16.28 -30.09
C GLY A 49 27.29 16.89 -29.72
N PHE A 50 26.67 16.34 -28.67
CA PHE A 50 25.36 16.79 -28.20
C PHE A 50 25.39 16.98 -26.68
N GLY A 51 24.55 17.88 -26.19
CA GLY A 51 24.40 18.15 -24.77
C GLY A 51 22.99 18.63 -24.44
N VAL A 52 22.83 19.09 -23.20
CA VAL A 52 21.54 19.57 -22.67
C VAL A 52 21.66 20.99 -22.11
N ALA A 53 20.61 21.77 -22.27
CA ALA A 53 20.41 23.05 -21.60
C ALA A 53 19.07 23.03 -20.85
N ASN A 54 18.92 23.88 -19.82
CA ASN A 54 17.68 24.01 -19.06
C ASN A 54 16.90 25.29 -19.38
N THR A 55 17.41 26.11 -20.31
CA THR A 55 16.84 27.40 -20.72
C THR A 55 17.00 27.58 -22.22
N THR A 56 16.02 28.22 -22.84
CA THR A 56 16.09 28.70 -24.22
C THR A 56 16.69 30.11 -24.27
N SER A 57 17.12 30.54 -25.45
CA SER A 57 17.64 31.89 -25.70
C SER A 57 17.07 32.44 -27.00
N THR A 58 16.54 33.68 -26.96
CA THR A 58 16.04 34.38 -28.15
C THR A 58 17.16 34.89 -29.05
N SER A 59 18.35 35.13 -28.48
CA SER A 59 19.58 35.46 -29.20
C SER A 59 20.46 34.23 -29.49
N GLY A 60 20.00 33.04 -29.09
CA GLY A 60 20.74 31.79 -29.24
C GLY A 60 20.91 31.42 -30.72
N SER A 61 22.02 30.76 -31.03
CA SER A 61 22.37 30.37 -32.40
C SER A 61 22.23 28.87 -32.66
N THR A 62 21.98 28.06 -31.62
CA THR A 62 21.92 26.59 -31.74
C THR A 62 20.50 26.09 -31.63
N ASP A 63 20.04 25.34 -32.63
CA ASP A 63 18.68 24.82 -32.68
C ASP A 63 18.48 23.68 -31.66
N VAL A 64 17.29 23.63 -31.08
CA VAL A 64 16.85 22.53 -30.20
C VAL A 64 16.48 21.31 -31.05
N LEU A 65 16.98 20.15 -30.65
CA LEU A 65 16.82 18.86 -31.35
C LEU A 65 15.81 17.94 -30.66
N ALA A 66 15.68 18.07 -29.34
CA ALA A 66 14.70 17.35 -28.53
C ALA A 66 14.36 18.14 -27.26
N PHE A 67 13.19 17.87 -26.69
CA PHE A 67 12.67 18.56 -25.52
C PHE A 67 12.11 17.57 -24.51
N ALA A 68 12.34 17.81 -23.22
CA ALA A 68 11.54 17.20 -22.17
C ALA A 68 11.06 18.27 -21.20
N GLN A 69 9.78 18.20 -20.85
CA GLN A 69 9.14 19.18 -19.98
C GLN A 69 9.67 19.14 -18.53
N LYS A 70 9.44 20.22 -17.80
CA LYS A 70 9.52 20.18 -16.33
C LYS A 70 8.48 19.17 -15.83
N LEU A 71 8.87 18.31 -14.89
CA LEU A 71 7.98 17.28 -14.35
C LEU A 71 8.46 16.94 -12.94
N ASN A 72 7.79 17.49 -11.94
CA ASN A 72 8.11 17.30 -10.54
C ASN A 72 7.37 16.07 -9.98
N PRO A 73 7.82 15.51 -8.84
CA PRO A 73 7.08 14.47 -8.12
C PRO A 73 5.60 14.79 -7.89
N GLU A 74 5.28 16.06 -7.65
CA GLU A 74 3.93 16.58 -7.46
C GLU A 74 3.09 16.52 -8.72
N ASP A 75 3.69 16.52 -9.91
CA ASP A 75 2.97 16.53 -11.19
C ASP A 75 2.49 15.12 -11.60
N LEU A 76 2.89 14.08 -10.85
CA LEU A 76 2.47 12.70 -11.09
C LEU A 76 1.11 12.39 -10.45
N GLY A 77 0.33 11.54 -11.13
CA GLY A 77 -0.98 11.07 -10.67
C GLY A 77 -2.10 12.10 -10.85
N ASP A 78 -3.14 11.98 -10.03
CA ASP A 78 -4.38 12.74 -10.17
C ASP A 78 -4.43 13.94 -9.22
N ASP A 79 -4.66 15.14 -9.76
CA ASP A 79 -4.82 16.39 -8.99
C ASP A 79 -6.04 16.38 -8.07
N ALA A 80 -7.14 15.73 -8.49
CA ALA A 80 -8.34 15.61 -7.69
C ALA A 80 -8.12 14.72 -6.46
N TYR A 81 -7.31 13.65 -6.57
CA TYR A 81 -6.88 12.86 -5.42
C TYR A 81 -6.13 13.73 -4.41
N LYS A 82 -5.11 14.48 -4.88
CA LYS A 82 -4.30 15.36 -4.02
C LYS A 82 -5.15 16.40 -3.32
N LYS A 83 -6.04 17.06 -4.06
CA LYS A 83 -6.97 18.06 -3.52
C LYS A 83 -7.93 17.45 -2.50
N GLN A 84 -8.55 16.30 -2.80
CA GLN A 84 -9.56 15.68 -1.94
C GLN A 84 -8.98 15.18 -0.61
N HIS A 85 -7.74 14.68 -0.63
CA HIS A 85 -7.08 14.17 0.58
C HIS A 85 -6.18 15.21 1.27
N GLY A 86 -6.03 16.42 0.70
CA GLY A 86 -5.18 17.46 1.27
C GLY A 86 -3.70 17.08 1.26
N VAL A 87 -3.27 16.33 0.25
CA VAL A 87 -1.90 15.82 0.11
C VAL A 87 -1.17 16.53 -1.02
N LYS A 88 0.16 16.53 -0.92
CA LYS A 88 1.06 17.10 -1.93
C LYS A 88 1.35 16.12 -3.07
N TYR A 89 1.31 14.83 -2.78
CA TYR A 89 1.72 13.77 -3.71
C TYR A 89 0.64 12.72 -3.92
N ALA A 90 0.57 12.17 -5.13
CA ALA A 90 -0.31 11.06 -5.50
C ALA A 90 0.25 9.71 -4.98
N TYR A 91 0.30 9.58 -3.66
CA TYR A 91 0.90 8.46 -2.95
C TYR A 91 0.13 8.16 -1.68
N HIS A 92 0.10 6.88 -1.31
CA HIS A 92 -0.50 6.38 -0.09
C HIS A 92 0.40 5.31 0.57
N GLY A 93 0.80 5.53 1.82
CA GLY A 93 1.33 4.46 2.67
C GLY A 93 0.20 3.54 3.11
N GLY A 94 0.10 2.35 2.52
CA GLY A 94 -0.98 1.41 2.83
C GLY A 94 -0.88 0.86 4.25
N ALA A 95 -2.01 0.49 4.83
CA ALA A 95 -2.01 -0.08 6.17
C ALA A 95 -1.23 -1.39 6.25
N MET A 96 -0.53 -1.55 7.38
CA MET A 96 0.16 -2.77 7.77
C MET A 96 -0.31 -3.10 9.18
N ALA A 97 -0.89 -4.30 9.35
CA ALA A 97 -1.63 -4.70 10.55
C ALA A 97 -0.83 -4.61 11.85
N ASN A 98 -1.53 -4.68 12.99
CA ASN A 98 -0.97 -4.70 14.34
C ASN A 98 -0.05 -3.51 14.63
N GLY A 99 -0.40 -2.32 14.11
CA GLY A 99 0.37 -1.10 14.30
C GLY A 99 1.72 -1.05 13.59
N ILE A 100 2.00 -1.96 12.63
CA ILE A 100 3.21 -1.88 11.80
C ILE A 100 3.21 -0.58 10.99
N ALA A 101 2.07 -0.23 10.40
CA ALA A 101 1.82 1.14 9.97
C ALA A 101 1.51 1.98 11.21
N SER A 102 2.58 2.36 11.88
CA SER A 102 2.59 2.95 13.22
C SER A 102 2.10 4.40 13.21
N VAL A 103 1.92 4.96 14.42
CA VAL A 103 1.68 6.39 14.60
C VAL A 103 2.84 7.19 14.00
N GLU A 104 4.08 6.75 14.25
CA GLU A 104 5.29 7.42 13.81
C GLU A 104 5.39 7.47 12.28
N LEU A 105 5.06 6.36 11.60
CA LEU A 105 5.03 6.30 10.13
C LEU A 105 3.96 7.22 9.56
N VAL A 106 2.76 7.19 10.12
CA VAL A 106 1.64 8.03 9.67
C VAL A 106 1.96 9.52 9.87
N VAL A 107 2.54 9.89 11.01
CA VAL A 107 2.92 11.27 11.32
C VAL A 107 4.05 11.74 10.41
N ALA A 108 5.08 10.93 10.18
CA ALA A 108 6.20 11.29 9.30
C ALA A 108 5.72 11.56 7.87
N LEU A 109 4.94 10.63 7.30
CA LEU A 109 4.37 10.80 5.96
C LEU A 109 3.38 11.96 5.88
N GLY A 110 2.48 12.08 6.86
CA GLY A 110 1.48 13.15 6.92
C GLY A 110 2.09 14.54 6.96
N LYS A 111 3.11 14.77 7.81
CA LYS A 111 3.83 16.05 7.88
C LYS A 111 4.54 16.42 6.58
N ALA A 112 4.97 15.42 5.82
CA ALA A 112 5.59 15.60 4.51
C ALA A 112 4.58 15.74 3.35
N GLY A 113 3.27 15.71 3.64
CA GLY A 113 2.22 15.86 2.63
C GLY A 113 1.88 14.58 1.88
N PHE A 114 2.15 13.41 2.47
CA PHE A 114 1.74 12.10 1.96
C PHE A 114 0.56 11.55 2.77
N LEU A 115 -0.35 10.79 2.14
CA LEU A 115 -1.35 10.04 2.89
C LEU A 115 -0.71 8.75 3.45
N CYS A 116 -1.08 8.37 4.67
CA CYS A 116 -0.74 7.07 5.23
C CYS A 116 -1.90 6.55 6.08
N SER A 117 -2.19 5.26 5.97
CA SER A 117 -3.25 4.58 6.71
C SER A 117 -2.68 3.87 7.95
N PHE A 118 -3.18 4.24 9.12
CA PHE A 118 -2.80 3.60 10.38
C PHE A 118 -3.25 2.13 10.41
N GLY A 119 -2.34 1.25 10.85
CA GLY A 119 -2.51 -0.20 10.90
C GLY A 119 -3.39 -0.69 12.05
N ALA A 120 -4.68 -0.35 12.05
CA ALA A 120 -5.60 -0.67 13.15
C ALA A 120 -5.97 -2.16 13.25
N ALA A 121 -5.90 -2.93 12.15
CA ALA A 121 -6.27 -4.35 12.14
C ALA A 121 -5.49 -5.15 13.20
N GLY A 122 -6.20 -5.93 14.01
CA GLY A 122 -5.61 -6.79 15.05
C GLY A 122 -5.26 -6.08 16.37
N LEU A 123 -5.31 -4.74 16.41
CA LEU A 123 -5.15 -3.99 17.66
C LEU A 123 -6.43 -4.02 18.50
N VAL A 124 -6.25 -3.98 19.82
CA VAL A 124 -7.38 -3.85 20.75
C VAL A 124 -8.01 -2.45 20.66
N PRO A 125 -9.30 -2.32 20.97
CA PRO A 125 -10.05 -1.07 20.83
C PRO A 125 -9.35 0.17 21.44
N ASP A 126 -8.84 0.07 22.67
CA ASP A 126 -8.21 1.19 23.37
C ASP A 126 -6.90 1.64 22.71
N ALA A 127 -6.10 0.69 22.22
CA ALA A 127 -4.86 1.00 21.49
C ALA A 127 -5.15 1.74 20.18
N VAL A 128 -6.25 1.42 19.50
CA VAL A 128 -6.69 2.15 18.31
C VAL A 128 -7.11 3.58 18.67
N GLU A 129 -7.84 3.76 19.76
CA GLU A 129 -8.24 5.09 20.24
C GLU A 129 -7.04 5.98 20.58
N ASP A 130 -6.09 5.44 21.34
CA ASP A 130 -4.89 6.17 21.74
C ASP A 130 -4.02 6.53 20.52
N ALA A 131 -3.89 5.62 19.57
CA ALA A 131 -3.18 5.89 18.32
C ALA A 131 -3.84 7.01 17.52
N ILE A 132 -5.17 7.00 17.37
CA ILE A 132 -5.91 8.05 16.67
C ILE A 132 -5.71 9.41 17.36
N LYS A 133 -5.82 9.47 18.69
CA LYS A 133 -5.61 10.71 19.45
C LYS A 133 -4.19 11.26 19.25
N ARG A 134 -3.17 10.40 19.27
CA ARG A 134 -1.78 10.79 19.02
C ARG A 134 -1.57 11.31 17.59
N ILE A 135 -2.13 10.60 16.59
CA ILE A 135 -2.06 11.03 15.18
C ILE A 135 -2.73 12.40 15.01
N GLN A 136 -3.93 12.59 15.57
CA GLN A 136 -4.67 13.85 15.48
C GLN A 136 -3.98 15.01 16.20
N ALA A 137 -3.28 14.76 17.30
CA ALA A 137 -2.51 15.79 17.99
C ALA A 137 -1.36 16.31 17.12
N GLU A 138 -0.69 15.44 16.36
CA GLU A 138 0.42 15.79 15.47
C GLU A 138 -0.05 16.26 14.08
N LEU A 139 -1.25 15.84 13.65
CA LEU A 139 -1.86 16.12 12.35
C LEU A 139 -3.32 16.60 12.54
N PRO A 140 -3.55 17.77 13.17
CA PRO A 140 -4.90 18.24 13.51
C PRO A 140 -5.78 18.46 12.28
N ASN A 141 -5.16 18.76 11.14
CA ASN A 141 -5.84 18.96 9.84
C ASN A 141 -5.56 17.81 8.86
N GLY A 142 -5.05 16.68 9.35
CA GLY A 142 -4.51 15.61 8.49
C GLY A 142 -3.20 15.98 7.80
N PRO A 143 -2.84 15.29 6.71
CA PRO A 143 -3.52 14.13 6.14
C PRO A 143 -3.17 12.83 6.88
N TYR A 144 -4.18 12.00 7.19
CA TYR A 144 -4.02 10.61 7.62
C TYR A 144 -5.28 9.81 7.29
N ALA A 145 -5.13 8.49 7.21
CA ALA A 145 -6.24 7.55 7.14
C ALA A 145 -6.12 6.52 8.27
N VAL A 146 -7.20 5.78 8.52
CA VAL A 146 -7.19 4.64 9.46
C VAL A 146 -7.75 3.41 8.75
N ASN A 147 -7.08 2.27 8.89
CA ASN A 147 -7.57 1.03 8.32
C ASN A 147 -8.88 0.59 8.99
N LEU A 148 -9.89 0.32 8.17
CA LEU A 148 -11.09 -0.41 8.58
C LEU A 148 -11.07 -1.76 7.88
N ILE A 149 -10.70 -2.80 8.61
CA ILE A 149 -10.65 -4.17 8.09
C ILE A 149 -12.01 -4.84 8.26
N HIS A 150 -12.46 -5.55 7.23
CA HIS A 150 -13.64 -6.40 7.33
C HIS A 150 -13.35 -7.62 8.20
N ALA A 151 -14.22 -7.91 9.17
CA ALA A 151 -14.10 -9.03 10.09
C ALA A 151 -15.37 -9.91 10.04
N PRO A 152 -15.54 -10.79 9.04
CA PRO A 152 -16.80 -11.51 8.82
C PRO A 152 -17.20 -12.44 9.98
N ALA A 153 -16.22 -12.97 10.72
CA ALA A 153 -16.47 -13.81 11.89
C ALA A 153 -16.77 -13.00 13.17
N GLU A 154 -16.46 -11.71 13.19
CA GLU A 154 -16.48 -10.83 14.36
C GLU A 154 -17.05 -9.45 14.00
N GLU A 155 -18.33 -9.41 13.56
CA GLU A 155 -19.02 -8.18 13.14
C GLU A 155 -18.92 -7.04 14.18
N ALA A 156 -18.94 -7.40 15.48
CA ALA A 156 -18.84 -6.43 16.57
C ALA A 156 -17.54 -5.62 16.55
N LEU A 157 -16.43 -6.19 16.03
CA LEU A 157 -15.17 -5.46 15.87
C LEU A 157 -15.29 -4.36 14.82
N GLU A 158 -15.88 -4.68 13.67
CA GLU A 158 -16.08 -3.70 12.59
C GLU A 158 -17.05 -2.60 13.02
N ARG A 159 -18.16 -2.97 13.69
CA ARG A 159 -19.11 -2.02 14.28
C ARG A 159 -18.42 -1.07 15.28
N GLY A 160 -17.71 -1.63 16.26
CA GLY A 160 -17.04 -0.84 17.30
C GLY A 160 -15.93 0.06 16.74
N ALA A 161 -15.23 -0.37 15.68
CA ALA A 161 -14.27 0.47 14.98
C ALA A 161 -14.95 1.68 14.32
N VAL A 162 -16.07 1.49 13.59
CA VAL A 162 -16.81 2.59 12.97
C VAL A 162 -17.37 3.56 14.01
N GLU A 163 -17.97 3.06 15.09
CA GLU A 163 -18.46 3.89 16.20
C GLU A 163 -17.35 4.79 16.76
N ARG A 164 -16.18 4.21 16.99
CA ARG A 164 -15.01 4.96 17.46
C ARG A 164 -14.53 5.98 16.42
N PHE A 165 -14.42 5.61 15.15
CA PHE A 165 -13.93 6.49 14.10
C PHE A 165 -14.84 7.71 13.93
N LEU A 166 -16.16 7.50 13.98
CA LEU A 166 -17.14 8.59 13.94
C LEU A 166 -17.02 9.48 15.19
N LYS A 167 -16.94 8.88 16.39
CA LYS A 167 -16.77 9.62 17.66
C LYS A 167 -15.50 10.47 17.69
N LEU A 168 -14.39 9.95 17.19
CA LEU A 168 -13.10 10.63 17.16
C LEU A 168 -12.94 11.55 15.94
N GLY A 169 -13.92 11.60 15.04
CA GLY A 169 -13.86 12.47 13.86
C GLY A 169 -12.82 12.05 12.81
N VAL A 170 -12.51 10.75 12.69
CA VAL A 170 -11.64 10.22 11.63
C VAL A 170 -12.33 10.43 10.27
N LYS A 171 -11.73 11.26 9.41
CA LYS A 171 -12.32 11.68 8.13
C LYS A 171 -11.94 10.83 6.94
N THR A 172 -11.03 9.88 7.09
CA THR A 172 -10.59 9.02 5.98
C THR A 172 -10.30 7.62 6.48
N VAL A 173 -10.89 6.63 5.83
CA VAL A 173 -10.62 5.21 6.09
C VAL A 173 -10.10 4.51 4.85
N GLU A 174 -9.18 3.58 5.07
CA GLU A 174 -8.82 2.55 4.08
C GLU A 174 -9.64 1.29 4.39
N ALA A 175 -10.66 1.01 3.59
CA ALA A 175 -11.51 -0.18 3.71
C ALA A 175 -10.83 -1.38 3.03
N SER A 176 -10.53 -2.43 3.79
CA SER A 176 -9.77 -3.59 3.29
C SER A 176 -10.39 -4.93 3.70
N ALA A 177 -10.08 -5.99 2.94
CA ALA A 177 -10.60 -7.36 3.12
C ALA A 177 -12.12 -7.54 2.95
N TYR A 178 -12.84 -6.52 2.45
CA TYR A 178 -14.28 -6.61 2.21
C TYR A 178 -14.59 -7.60 1.09
N LEU A 179 -15.60 -8.45 1.31
CA LEU A 179 -16.19 -9.34 0.31
C LEU A 179 -17.42 -8.72 -0.37
N GLY A 180 -17.92 -7.64 0.19
CA GLY A 180 -19.08 -6.86 -0.20
C GLY A 180 -19.30 -5.75 0.82
N LEU A 181 -20.30 -4.89 0.61
CA LEU A 181 -20.61 -3.83 1.57
C LEU A 181 -21.26 -4.41 2.83
N THR A 182 -20.89 -3.85 3.97
CA THR A 182 -21.53 -4.10 5.27
C THR A 182 -22.37 -2.90 5.68
N GLU A 183 -23.23 -3.07 6.68
CA GLU A 183 -23.95 -1.96 7.28
C GLU A 183 -22.99 -0.90 7.88
N HIS A 184 -21.84 -1.31 8.41
CA HIS A 184 -20.92 -0.42 9.12
C HIS A 184 -20.15 0.52 8.19
N ILE A 185 -19.59 0.01 7.08
CA ILE A 185 -18.92 0.88 6.12
C ILE A 185 -19.92 1.83 5.43
N VAL A 186 -21.14 1.37 5.18
CA VAL A 186 -22.23 2.22 4.68
C VAL A 186 -22.56 3.31 5.70
N TRP A 187 -22.67 2.97 6.98
CA TRP A 187 -22.89 3.97 8.02
C TRP A 187 -21.78 5.01 8.07
N TYR A 188 -20.52 4.58 8.10
CA TYR A 188 -19.36 5.48 8.11
C TYR A 188 -19.42 6.48 6.95
N ARG A 189 -19.70 5.99 5.73
CA ARG A 189 -19.82 6.81 4.52
C ARG A 189 -20.95 7.83 4.64
N LEU A 190 -22.17 7.36 4.95
CA LEU A 190 -23.37 8.20 4.96
C LEU A 190 -23.36 9.23 6.09
N ALA A 191 -22.83 8.88 7.26
CA ALA A 191 -22.75 9.79 8.41
C ALA A 191 -21.90 11.03 8.13
N GLY A 192 -21.03 10.99 7.12
CA GLY A 192 -20.21 12.12 6.68
C GLY A 192 -20.86 13.00 5.60
N LEU A 193 -22.05 12.65 5.10
CA LEU A 193 -22.69 13.41 4.02
C LEU A 193 -23.44 14.62 4.56
N SER A 194 -23.29 15.75 3.88
CA SER A 194 -24.09 16.95 4.08
C SER A 194 -24.27 17.70 2.75
N LYS A 195 -25.11 18.73 2.74
CA LYS A 195 -25.31 19.58 1.56
C LYS A 195 -24.44 20.85 1.67
N ASN A 196 -23.78 21.24 0.58
CA ASN A 196 -23.10 22.52 0.46
C ASN A 196 -24.11 23.66 0.24
N SER A 197 -23.67 24.91 0.42
CA SER A 197 -24.51 26.10 0.18
C SER A 197 -24.96 26.24 -1.28
N ASP A 198 -24.18 25.73 -2.23
CA ASP A 198 -24.51 25.67 -3.66
C ASP A 198 -25.41 24.47 -4.04
N GLY A 199 -25.74 23.63 -3.06
CA GLY A 199 -26.56 22.44 -3.22
C GLY A 199 -25.84 21.18 -3.66
N SER A 200 -24.53 21.23 -3.92
CA SER A 200 -23.72 20.03 -4.17
C SER A 200 -23.53 19.18 -2.91
N VAL A 201 -23.17 17.91 -3.06
CA VAL A 201 -22.93 17.01 -1.93
C VAL A 201 -21.55 17.29 -1.33
N ASN A 202 -21.51 17.55 -0.03
CA ASN A 202 -20.28 17.55 0.76
C ASN A 202 -20.02 16.16 1.31
N ILE A 203 -18.84 15.61 0.97
CA ILE A 203 -18.41 14.28 1.41
C ILE A 203 -17.38 14.45 2.54
N GLY A 204 -17.87 14.45 3.78
CA GLY A 204 -17.03 14.65 4.98
C GLY A 204 -16.24 13.41 5.40
N ASN A 205 -16.78 12.21 5.20
CA ASN A 205 -16.11 10.94 5.52
C ASN A 205 -15.70 10.24 4.22
N LYS A 206 -14.39 10.18 3.99
CA LYS A 206 -13.78 9.67 2.76
C LYS A 206 -13.43 8.20 2.92
N VAL A 207 -13.61 7.43 1.85
CA VAL A 207 -13.34 5.99 1.83
C VAL A 207 -12.43 5.66 0.66
N ILE A 208 -11.32 4.99 0.97
CA ILE A 208 -10.41 4.39 0.00
C ILE A 208 -10.61 2.87 0.10
N ALA A 209 -11.23 2.25 -0.90
CA ALA A 209 -11.50 0.81 -0.89
C ALA A 209 -10.38 0.04 -1.60
N LYS A 210 -9.73 -0.87 -0.87
CA LYS A 210 -8.67 -1.72 -1.40
C LYS A 210 -9.23 -3.06 -1.86
N VAL A 211 -9.12 -3.34 -3.15
CA VAL A 211 -9.77 -4.47 -3.82
C VAL A 211 -8.84 -5.15 -4.81
N SER A 212 -9.01 -6.45 -5.00
CA SER A 212 -8.37 -7.21 -6.06
C SER A 212 -9.36 -7.83 -7.05
N ARG A 213 -10.67 -7.61 -6.84
CA ARG A 213 -11.76 -8.25 -7.61
C ARG A 213 -12.75 -7.21 -8.12
N THR A 214 -13.21 -7.37 -9.35
CA THR A 214 -14.17 -6.47 -10.00
C THR A 214 -15.53 -6.49 -9.31
N GLU A 215 -15.96 -7.63 -8.79
CA GLU A 215 -17.26 -7.77 -8.12
C GLU A 215 -17.29 -6.92 -6.84
N VAL A 216 -16.20 -6.91 -6.08
CA VAL A 216 -16.07 -6.07 -4.87
C VAL A 216 -15.85 -4.62 -5.26
N GLY A 217 -14.96 -4.35 -6.23
CA GLY A 217 -14.69 -3.01 -6.74
C GLY A 217 -15.96 -2.28 -7.18
N ARG A 218 -16.83 -2.96 -7.92
CA ARG A 218 -18.11 -2.41 -8.39
C ARG A 218 -18.99 -1.94 -7.24
N ARG A 219 -19.09 -2.72 -6.16
CA ARG A 219 -19.90 -2.35 -4.98
C ARG A 219 -19.43 -1.07 -4.32
N PHE A 220 -18.12 -0.80 -4.31
CA PHE A 220 -17.57 0.43 -3.76
C PHE A 220 -17.65 1.60 -4.73
N MET A 221 -17.65 1.35 -6.04
CA MET A 221 -17.82 2.39 -7.06
C MET A 221 -19.29 2.83 -7.23
N GLU A 222 -20.25 1.99 -6.88
CA GLU A 222 -21.70 2.29 -6.92
C GLU A 222 -22.18 3.02 -5.64
N PRO A 223 -23.37 3.67 -5.68
CA PRO A 223 -24.01 4.21 -4.48
C PRO A 223 -24.38 3.14 -3.46
N ALA A 224 -24.66 3.56 -2.22
CA ALA A 224 -25.08 2.66 -1.16
C ALA A 224 -26.37 1.88 -1.53
N PRO A 225 -26.44 0.55 -1.27
CA PRO A 225 -27.66 -0.22 -1.55
C PRO A 225 -28.83 0.22 -0.66
N GLN A 226 -30.00 0.44 -1.26
CA GLN A 226 -31.21 0.90 -0.56
C GLN A 226 -31.54 0.07 0.69
N LYS A 227 -31.40 -1.26 0.62
CA LYS A 227 -31.64 -2.16 1.76
C LYS A 227 -30.78 -1.84 2.99
N LEU A 228 -29.53 -1.40 2.80
CA LEU A 228 -28.65 -1.01 3.91
C LEU A 228 -28.99 0.39 4.41
N ILE A 229 -29.36 1.30 3.51
CA ILE A 229 -29.83 2.65 3.85
C ILE A 229 -31.09 2.57 4.74
N ASP A 230 -32.09 1.77 4.34
CA ASP A 230 -33.35 1.61 5.07
C ASP A 230 -33.12 1.08 6.50
N LYS A 231 -32.20 0.12 6.64
CA LYS A 231 -31.79 -0.40 7.96
C LYS A 231 -31.18 0.70 8.83
N LEU A 232 -30.28 1.51 8.27
CA LEU A 232 -29.62 2.59 9.02
C LEU A 232 -30.61 3.70 9.41
N LEU A 233 -31.57 4.02 8.55
CA LEU A 233 -32.68 4.94 8.84
C LEU A 233 -33.54 4.41 9.98
N ALA A 234 -33.95 3.14 9.92
CA ALA A 234 -34.75 2.50 10.97
C ALA A 234 -34.03 2.47 12.34
N GLN A 235 -32.69 2.41 12.33
CA GLN A 235 -31.86 2.48 13.53
C GLN A 235 -31.56 3.92 14.00
N GLY A 236 -31.95 4.94 13.24
CA GLY A 236 -31.63 6.35 13.54
C GLY A 236 -30.14 6.69 13.40
N LYS A 237 -29.35 5.86 12.71
CA LYS A 237 -27.91 6.05 12.52
C LYS A 237 -27.58 7.07 11.42
N VAL A 238 -28.51 7.30 10.51
CA VAL A 238 -28.41 8.28 9.41
C VAL A 238 -29.72 9.06 9.30
N THR A 239 -29.66 10.28 8.79
CA THR A 239 -30.84 11.13 8.54
C THR A 239 -31.44 10.85 7.16
N GLN A 240 -32.69 11.29 6.94
CA GLN A 240 -33.30 11.23 5.61
C GLN A 240 -32.49 12.01 4.56
N GLU A 241 -31.94 13.17 4.94
CA GLU A 241 -31.09 13.96 4.04
C GLU A 241 -29.82 13.18 3.65
N GLN A 242 -29.15 12.55 4.61
CA GLN A 242 -27.97 11.70 4.33
C GLN A 242 -28.32 10.52 3.41
N ALA A 243 -29.47 9.89 3.61
CA ALA A 243 -29.97 8.81 2.76
C ALA A 243 -30.19 9.29 1.30
N GLU A 244 -30.80 10.46 1.10
CA GLU A 244 -31.00 11.02 -0.24
C GLU A 244 -29.68 11.43 -0.91
N LEU A 245 -28.78 12.08 -0.17
CA LEU A 245 -27.45 12.46 -0.68
C LEU A 245 -26.62 11.24 -1.07
N SER A 246 -26.79 10.11 -0.37
CA SER A 246 -26.02 8.89 -0.64
C SER A 246 -26.25 8.29 -2.03
N LYS A 247 -27.36 8.61 -2.67
CA LYS A 247 -27.69 8.16 -4.04
C LYS A 247 -26.87 8.88 -5.11
N LEU A 248 -26.25 10.01 -4.75
CA LEU A 248 -25.53 10.91 -5.65
C LEU A 248 -24.00 10.75 -5.56
N VAL A 249 -23.52 9.84 -4.71
CA VAL A 249 -22.09 9.64 -4.46
C VAL A 249 -21.75 8.15 -4.48
N PRO A 250 -20.52 7.78 -4.85
CA PRO A 250 -20.08 6.41 -4.72
C PRO A 250 -19.83 6.05 -3.24
N MET A 251 -19.84 4.76 -2.94
CA MET A 251 -19.48 4.25 -1.61
C MET A 251 -18.02 4.52 -1.23
N ALA A 252 -17.11 4.54 -2.20
CA ALA A 252 -15.73 4.94 -2.04
C ALA A 252 -15.34 6.04 -3.03
N ASP A 253 -14.52 6.97 -2.57
CA ASP A 253 -13.98 8.05 -3.40
C ASP A 253 -12.87 7.54 -4.32
N ASP A 254 -12.12 6.58 -3.81
CA ASP A 254 -10.92 6.06 -4.43
C ASP A 254 -10.88 4.54 -4.29
N ILE A 255 -10.52 3.85 -5.36
CA ILE A 255 -10.33 2.40 -5.37
C ILE A 255 -8.84 2.10 -5.50
N THR A 256 -8.26 1.39 -4.54
CA THR A 256 -6.91 0.84 -4.69
C THR A 256 -7.03 -0.55 -5.32
N ALA A 257 -6.53 -0.69 -6.55
CA ALA A 257 -6.34 -2.00 -7.17
C ALA A 257 -5.10 -2.68 -6.58
N GLU A 258 -5.30 -3.63 -5.67
CA GLU A 258 -4.22 -4.35 -4.99
C GLU A 258 -3.88 -5.65 -5.73
N ALA A 259 -2.72 -5.63 -6.38
CA ALA A 259 -2.14 -6.77 -7.09
C ALA A 259 -1.39 -7.71 -6.12
N ASP A 260 -0.47 -8.53 -6.64
CA ASP A 260 0.44 -9.33 -5.82
C ASP A 260 1.18 -8.45 -4.79
N SER A 261 0.99 -8.76 -3.51
CA SER A 261 1.39 -7.93 -2.37
C SER A 261 1.84 -8.77 -1.18
N GLY A 262 2.52 -8.13 -0.21
CA GLY A 262 2.83 -8.77 1.07
C GLY A 262 1.58 -8.89 1.94
N GLY A 263 1.48 -9.96 2.74
CA GLY A 263 0.27 -10.24 3.52
C GLY A 263 -0.81 -10.91 2.67
N HIS A 264 -2.09 -10.65 2.95
CA HIS A 264 -3.19 -11.25 2.20
C HIS A 264 -3.18 -10.78 0.75
N THR A 265 -3.13 -11.74 -0.18
CA THR A 265 -3.15 -11.48 -1.61
C THR A 265 -3.68 -12.69 -2.36
N ASP A 266 -4.35 -12.47 -3.49
CA ASP A 266 -4.67 -13.50 -4.47
C ASP A 266 -3.71 -13.49 -5.68
N ASN A 267 -2.52 -12.88 -5.50
CA ASN A 267 -1.37 -12.91 -6.41
C ASN A 267 -1.68 -12.44 -7.84
N ARG A 268 -2.58 -11.48 -7.99
CA ARG A 268 -2.95 -10.98 -9.32
C ARG A 268 -1.81 -10.19 -9.95
N PRO A 269 -1.53 -10.39 -11.25
CA PRO A 269 -0.55 -9.57 -11.93
C PRO A 269 -0.99 -8.11 -11.98
N PHE A 270 -0.11 -7.22 -11.52
CA PHE A 270 -0.30 -5.78 -11.53
C PHE A 270 -0.66 -5.26 -12.93
N LEU A 271 0.02 -5.76 -13.97
CA LEU A 271 -0.17 -5.36 -15.37
C LEU A 271 -1.57 -5.67 -15.93
N THR A 272 -2.29 -6.62 -15.34
CA THR A 272 -3.65 -7.00 -15.78
C THR A 272 -4.74 -6.46 -14.86
N LEU A 273 -4.47 -6.41 -13.54
CA LEU A 273 -5.47 -5.97 -12.59
C LEU A 273 -5.78 -4.48 -12.73
N LEU A 274 -4.75 -3.62 -12.79
CA LEU A 274 -4.95 -2.17 -12.82
C LEU A 274 -5.82 -1.72 -14.01
N PRO A 275 -5.54 -2.11 -15.27
CA PRO A 275 -6.39 -1.72 -16.39
C PRO A 275 -7.81 -2.27 -16.30
N THR A 276 -7.97 -3.47 -15.72
CA THR A 276 -9.28 -4.08 -15.52
C THR A 276 -10.14 -3.26 -14.54
N ILE A 277 -9.55 -2.79 -13.43
CA ILE A 277 -10.26 -1.95 -12.46
C ILE A 277 -10.50 -0.53 -13.00
N ILE A 278 -9.58 0.02 -13.82
CA ILE A 278 -9.80 1.30 -14.52
C ILE A 278 -10.97 1.19 -15.50
N ALA A 279 -11.04 0.13 -16.31
CA ALA A 279 -12.15 -0.09 -17.24
C ALA A 279 -13.49 -0.20 -16.50
N LEU A 280 -13.51 -0.90 -15.34
CA LEU A 280 -14.68 -0.93 -14.47
C LEU A 280 -15.05 0.47 -13.94
N ARG A 281 -14.07 1.27 -13.54
CA ARG A 281 -14.29 2.66 -13.13
C ARG A 281 -14.94 3.46 -14.26
N ASP A 282 -14.41 3.37 -15.47
CA ASP A 282 -14.92 4.11 -16.62
C ASP A 282 -16.38 3.74 -16.91
N GLU A 283 -16.73 2.46 -16.83
CA GLU A 283 -18.11 1.97 -16.97
C GLU A 283 -19.04 2.59 -15.92
N VAL A 284 -18.68 2.51 -14.63
CA VAL A 284 -19.51 3.03 -13.53
C VAL A 284 -19.58 4.56 -13.58
N GLN A 285 -18.47 5.24 -13.88
CA GLN A 285 -18.44 6.69 -14.03
C GLN A 285 -19.33 7.16 -15.18
N ALA A 286 -19.37 6.43 -16.31
CA ALA A 286 -20.26 6.75 -17.43
C ALA A 286 -21.74 6.56 -17.06
N GLN A 287 -22.06 5.57 -16.21
CA GLN A 287 -23.41 5.30 -15.74
C GLN A 287 -23.93 6.36 -14.77
N TYR A 288 -23.12 6.76 -13.79
CA TYR A 288 -23.57 7.62 -12.68
C TYR A 288 -23.13 9.07 -12.79
N ASN A 289 -22.10 9.36 -13.60
CA ASN A 289 -21.53 10.69 -13.81
C ASN A 289 -21.23 11.45 -12.50
N PHE A 290 -20.59 10.77 -11.54
CA PHE A 290 -20.23 11.35 -10.25
C PHE A 290 -19.30 12.55 -10.36
N SER A 291 -19.44 13.49 -9.42
CA SER A 291 -18.53 14.60 -9.22
C SER A 291 -18.14 14.70 -7.73
N PRO A 292 -16.83 14.62 -7.38
CA PRO A 292 -15.70 14.37 -8.28
C PRO A 292 -15.76 12.98 -8.92
N ALA A 293 -15.08 12.81 -10.06
CA ALA A 293 -15.03 11.53 -10.75
C ALA A 293 -14.31 10.46 -9.92
N LEU A 294 -14.74 9.20 -10.07
CA LEU A 294 -14.11 8.04 -9.47
C LEU A 294 -12.65 7.92 -9.88
N ARG A 295 -11.80 7.45 -8.96
CA ARG A 295 -10.36 7.29 -9.19
C ARG A 295 -9.91 5.89 -8.81
N VAL A 296 -8.93 5.39 -9.56
CA VAL A 296 -8.30 4.09 -9.32
C VAL A 296 -6.82 4.30 -9.11
N GLY A 297 -6.32 3.97 -7.92
CA GLY A 297 -4.90 3.87 -7.62
C GLY A 297 -4.39 2.44 -7.72
N ALA A 298 -3.08 2.27 -7.56
CA ALA A 298 -2.43 0.98 -7.70
C ALA A 298 -1.59 0.61 -6.48
N GLY A 299 -1.73 -0.63 -6.00
CA GLY A 299 -0.89 -1.23 -4.98
C GLY A 299 -0.47 -2.66 -5.35
N GLY A 300 0.53 -3.19 -4.66
CA GLY A 300 1.12 -4.50 -4.96
C GLY A 300 2.18 -4.42 -6.06
N GLY A 301 3.34 -5.03 -5.83
CA GLY A 301 4.47 -5.03 -6.77
C GLY A 301 5.27 -3.72 -6.90
N ILE A 302 4.83 -2.61 -6.30
CA ILE A 302 5.53 -1.31 -6.39
C ILE A 302 6.61 -1.21 -5.31
N GLY A 303 7.88 -1.25 -5.75
CA GLY A 303 9.04 -1.07 -4.88
C GLY A 303 10.21 -0.35 -5.55
N THR A 304 10.06 0.10 -6.79
CA THR A 304 11.09 0.84 -7.53
C THR A 304 10.46 2.00 -8.32
N PRO A 305 11.25 3.01 -8.71
CA PRO A 305 10.76 4.10 -9.54
C PRO A 305 10.20 3.65 -10.91
N GLU A 306 10.74 2.57 -11.49
CA GLU A 306 10.22 1.99 -12.73
C GLU A 306 8.80 1.46 -12.56
N ALA A 307 8.55 0.73 -11.47
CA ALA A 307 7.23 0.20 -11.15
C ALA A 307 6.22 1.33 -10.85
N ALA A 308 6.67 2.37 -10.13
CA ALA A 308 5.86 3.56 -9.89
C ALA A 308 5.50 4.28 -11.20
N LEU A 309 6.47 4.49 -12.08
CA LEU A 309 6.22 5.09 -13.40
C LEU A 309 5.27 4.24 -14.24
N ALA A 310 5.43 2.92 -14.24
CA ALA A 310 4.54 2.01 -14.95
C ALA A 310 3.09 2.16 -14.47
N ALA A 311 2.86 2.27 -13.15
CA ALA A 311 1.52 2.50 -12.60
C ALA A 311 0.90 3.82 -13.09
N PHE A 312 1.62 4.93 -13.01
CA PHE A 312 1.12 6.21 -13.50
C PHE A 312 0.84 6.18 -15.01
N ASN A 313 1.74 5.59 -15.81
CA ASN A 313 1.56 5.48 -17.26
C ASN A 313 0.40 4.55 -17.65
N MET A 314 0.02 3.60 -16.80
CA MET A 314 -1.18 2.77 -16.97
C MET A 314 -2.48 3.47 -16.53
N GLY A 315 -2.39 4.67 -15.97
CA GLY A 315 -3.55 5.47 -15.56
C GLY A 315 -3.88 5.43 -14.07
N ALA A 316 -2.97 4.97 -13.21
CA ALA A 316 -3.18 5.04 -11.76
C ALA A 316 -3.26 6.49 -11.28
N ALA A 317 -4.30 6.82 -10.53
CA ALA A 317 -4.49 8.12 -9.91
C ALA A 317 -3.49 8.39 -8.77
N TYR A 318 -3.05 7.33 -8.10
CA TYR A 318 -2.04 7.34 -7.03
C TYR A 318 -1.42 5.95 -6.90
N ILE A 319 -0.25 5.87 -6.24
CA ILE A 319 0.43 4.60 -5.93
C ILE A 319 0.38 4.28 -4.44
N VAL A 320 0.47 2.99 -4.12
CA VAL A 320 0.44 2.48 -2.73
C VAL A 320 1.68 1.64 -2.44
N LEU A 321 2.38 1.97 -1.35
CA LEU A 321 3.50 1.17 -0.83
C LEU A 321 3.12 0.49 0.50
N GLY A 322 3.56 -0.76 0.64
CA GLY A 322 3.39 -1.57 1.85
C GLY A 322 4.71 -2.19 2.31
N SER A 323 5.15 -3.27 1.66
CA SER A 323 6.34 -4.04 2.08
C SER A 323 7.63 -3.22 2.24
N VAL A 324 7.82 -2.19 1.41
CA VAL A 324 8.98 -1.28 1.53
C VAL A 324 8.86 -0.40 2.78
N ASN A 325 7.67 0.11 3.10
CA ASN A 325 7.44 0.94 4.28
C ASN A 325 7.69 0.15 5.58
N GLN A 326 7.42 -1.15 5.62
CA GLN A 326 7.75 -1.99 6.78
C GLN A 326 9.26 -2.04 7.07
N ALA A 327 10.11 -1.87 6.04
CA ALA A 327 11.56 -1.85 6.19
C ALA A 327 12.10 -0.47 6.64
N CYS A 328 11.26 0.53 6.79
CA CYS A 328 11.64 1.88 7.21
C CYS A 328 11.69 2.01 8.74
N VAL A 329 12.47 2.96 9.24
CA VAL A 329 12.73 3.13 10.67
C VAL A 329 11.49 3.53 11.48
N GLU A 330 10.52 4.18 10.84
CA GLU A 330 9.28 4.61 11.47
C GLU A 330 8.29 3.45 11.67
N ALA A 331 8.45 2.33 10.96
CA ALA A 331 7.52 1.21 11.03
C ALA A 331 7.52 0.54 12.42
N GLY A 332 6.34 0.12 12.88
CA GLY A 332 6.11 -0.63 14.11
C GLY A 332 6.57 -2.10 14.03
N ALA A 333 7.77 -2.33 13.48
CA ALA A 333 8.43 -3.63 13.39
C ALA A 333 9.73 -3.61 14.18
N SER A 334 10.07 -4.75 14.78
CA SER A 334 11.29 -4.87 15.59
C SER A 334 12.54 -4.54 14.78
N GLU A 335 13.60 -4.14 15.48
CA GLU A 335 14.89 -3.87 14.85
C GLU A 335 15.41 -5.09 14.08
N TYR A 336 15.27 -6.29 14.64
CA TYR A 336 15.63 -7.54 13.97
C TYR A 336 14.88 -7.69 12.64
N THR A 337 13.57 -7.48 12.66
CA THR A 337 12.73 -7.58 11.46
C THR A 337 13.13 -6.55 10.41
N ARG A 338 13.31 -5.27 10.77
CA ARG A 338 13.75 -4.23 9.82
C ARG A 338 15.12 -4.53 9.22
N LYS A 339 16.06 -5.00 10.03
CA LYS A 339 17.38 -5.44 9.56
C LYS A 339 17.29 -6.64 8.61
N LEU A 340 16.46 -7.63 8.93
CA LEU A 340 16.23 -8.78 8.04
C LEU A 340 15.62 -8.34 6.70
N LEU A 341 14.61 -7.46 6.73
CA LEU A 341 13.92 -6.94 5.55
C LEU A 341 14.87 -6.24 4.57
N ALA A 342 15.97 -5.65 5.04
CA ALA A 342 16.99 -5.05 4.17
C ALA A 342 17.78 -6.06 3.33
N SER A 343 17.79 -7.33 3.72
CA SER A 343 18.51 -8.41 3.03
C SER A 343 17.62 -9.32 2.17
N VAL A 344 16.30 -9.10 2.18
CA VAL A 344 15.33 -9.92 1.44
C VAL A 344 15.49 -9.69 -0.05
N GLU A 345 15.70 -10.76 -0.82
CA GLU A 345 15.67 -10.71 -2.28
C GLU A 345 14.27 -11.04 -2.83
N MET A 346 14.04 -10.82 -4.12
CA MET A 346 12.73 -11.04 -4.74
C MET A 346 12.23 -12.48 -4.57
N ALA A 347 13.16 -13.45 -4.59
CA ALA A 347 12.85 -14.87 -4.44
C ALA A 347 12.69 -15.32 -2.98
N ASP A 348 12.91 -14.43 -2.00
CA ASP A 348 12.94 -14.75 -0.56
C ASP A 348 11.57 -14.61 0.13
N VAL A 349 10.50 -14.54 -0.66
CA VAL A 349 9.11 -14.56 -0.19
C VAL A 349 8.38 -15.83 -0.66
N THR A 350 7.28 -16.18 0.01
CA THR A 350 6.42 -17.33 -0.32
C THR A 350 5.03 -17.16 0.27
N MET A 351 4.06 -17.92 -0.24
CA MET A 351 2.76 -18.06 0.40
C MET A 351 2.82 -19.01 1.60
N ALA A 352 2.17 -18.64 2.70
CA ALA A 352 1.99 -19.45 3.90
C ALA A 352 0.53 -19.39 4.40
N PRO A 353 0.04 -20.40 5.14
CA PRO A 353 -1.30 -20.35 5.73
C PRO A 353 -1.52 -19.10 6.60
N ALA A 354 -2.68 -18.46 6.42
CA ALA A 354 -3.10 -17.33 7.23
C ALA A 354 -3.68 -17.79 8.57
N ALA A 355 -3.62 -16.93 9.59
CA ALA A 355 -4.19 -17.23 10.91
C ALA A 355 -5.72 -17.08 10.90
N ASP A 356 -6.20 -16.05 10.21
CA ASP A 356 -7.60 -15.86 9.84
C ASP A 356 -7.96 -16.77 8.66
N MET A 357 -9.15 -17.37 8.73
CA MET A 357 -9.64 -18.33 7.73
C MET A 357 -8.65 -19.49 7.44
N PHE A 358 -7.82 -19.86 8.44
CA PHE A 358 -6.89 -20.98 8.38
C PHE A 358 -7.59 -22.26 7.92
N GLU A 359 -8.77 -22.51 8.50
CA GLU A 359 -9.62 -23.66 8.24
C GLU A 359 -10.08 -23.74 6.77
N MET A 360 -10.14 -22.59 6.08
CA MET A 360 -10.54 -22.48 4.67
C MET A 360 -9.34 -22.54 3.70
N GLY A 361 -8.12 -22.68 4.21
CA GLY A 361 -6.90 -22.75 3.39
C GLY A 361 -6.46 -21.42 2.79
N VAL A 362 -6.91 -20.29 3.35
CA VAL A 362 -6.45 -18.96 2.96
C VAL A 362 -4.96 -18.82 3.24
N LYS A 363 -4.26 -18.13 2.35
CA LYS A 363 -2.81 -17.90 2.43
C LYS A 363 -2.50 -16.42 2.36
N LEU A 364 -1.32 -16.08 2.83
CA LEU A 364 -0.72 -14.76 2.78
C LEU A 364 0.75 -14.87 2.37
N GLN A 365 1.31 -13.80 1.80
CA GLN A 365 2.68 -13.75 1.33
C GLN A 365 3.63 -13.22 2.42
N VAL A 366 4.67 -13.99 2.70
CA VAL A 366 5.62 -13.78 3.82
C VAL A 366 7.06 -14.01 3.40
N VAL A 367 7.98 -13.42 4.17
CA VAL A 367 9.41 -13.73 4.10
C VAL A 367 9.66 -15.20 4.49
N LYS A 368 10.52 -15.89 3.74
CA LYS A 368 11.00 -17.27 4.04
C LYS A 368 12.50 -17.38 4.30
N ARG A 369 13.28 -16.33 4.04
CA ARG A 369 14.73 -16.29 4.38
C ARG A 369 14.91 -15.61 5.73
N GLY A 370 15.67 -16.24 6.63
CA GLY A 370 15.88 -15.73 8.00
C GLY A 370 14.72 -15.99 8.96
N SER A 371 13.68 -16.71 8.53
CA SER A 371 12.59 -17.23 9.38
C SER A 371 12.08 -18.57 8.82
N MET A 372 11.73 -19.50 9.71
CA MET A 372 11.11 -20.79 9.37
C MET A 372 9.58 -20.75 9.42
N PHE A 373 8.98 -19.59 9.72
CA PHE A 373 7.52 -19.45 9.88
C PHE A 373 6.75 -20.09 8.72
N ALA A 374 7.11 -19.76 7.47
CA ALA A 374 6.38 -20.26 6.30
C ALA A 374 6.36 -21.79 6.21
N MET A 375 7.49 -22.43 6.50
CA MET A 375 7.59 -23.90 6.54
C MET A 375 6.78 -24.48 7.70
N ARG A 376 6.90 -23.90 8.90
CA ARG A 376 6.19 -24.35 10.10
C ARG A 376 4.68 -24.20 9.96
N ALA A 377 4.20 -23.07 9.46
CA ALA A 377 2.79 -22.82 9.18
C ALA A 377 2.23 -23.81 8.16
N LYS A 378 2.97 -24.07 7.07
CA LYS A 378 2.59 -25.10 6.08
C LYS A 378 2.46 -26.48 6.72
N LYS A 379 3.41 -26.86 7.58
CA LYS A 379 3.36 -28.14 8.31
C LYS A 379 2.12 -28.23 9.21
N LEU A 380 1.77 -27.15 9.93
CA LEU A 380 0.55 -27.13 10.74
C LEU A 380 -0.71 -27.30 9.88
N TYR A 381 -0.76 -26.69 8.70
CA TYR A 381 -1.89 -26.87 7.79
C TYR A 381 -1.98 -28.29 7.22
N GLU A 382 -0.84 -28.90 6.86
CA GLU A 382 -0.80 -30.30 6.43
C GLU A 382 -1.32 -31.24 7.52
N LEU A 383 -0.91 -31.05 8.77
CA LEU A 383 -1.42 -31.82 9.90
C LEU A 383 -2.91 -31.56 10.12
N TYR A 384 -3.34 -30.30 10.01
CA TYR A 384 -4.74 -29.93 10.15
C TYR A 384 -5.62 -30.65 9.13
N ILE A 385 -5.21 -30.73 7.87
CA ILE A 385 -6.00 -31.40 6.83
C ILE A 385 -6.03 -32.91 7.04
N ASN A 386 -4.88 -33.52 7.36
CA ASN A 386 -4.72 -34.98 7.35
C ASN A 386 -5.24 -35.71 8.60
N TYR A 387 -5.47 -35.02 9.72
CA TYR A 387 -5.88 -35.66 10.99
C TYR A 387 -7.15 -35.01 11.57
N ASP A 388 -8.02 -35.79 12.21
CA ASP A 388 -9.30 -35.28 12.74
C ASP A 388 -9.18 -34.59 14.10
N SER A 389 -8.09 -34.83 14.83
CA SER A 389 -7.80 -34.21 16.13
C SER A 389 -6.29 -34.19 16.42
N ILE A 390 -5.89 -33.49 17.48
CA ILE A 390 -4.48 -33.48 17.93
C ILE A 390 -4.02 -34.84 18.48
N GLU A 391 -4.96 -35.67 18.95
CA GLU A 391 -4.72 -37.02 19.45
C GLU A 391 -4.52 -38.03 18.31
N ALA A 392 -5.04 -37.74 17.12
CA ALA A 392 -4.86 -38.56 15.92
C ALA A 392 -3.52 -38.32 15.20
N ILE A 393 -2.79 -37.25 15.54
CA ILE A 393 -1.46 -36.96 14.98
C ILE A 393 -0.47 -38.03 15.50
N PRO A 394 0.35 -38.67 14.63
CA PRO A 394 1.38 -39.61 15.04
C PRO A 394 2.27 -39.03 16.15
N ALA A 395 2.54 -39.82 17.17
CA ALA A 395 3.20 -39.36 18.40
C ALA A 395 4.57 -38.71 18.13
N ASP A 396 5.33 -39.21 17.15
CA ASP A 396 6.61 -38.65 16.75
C ASP A 396 6.46 -37.28 16.06
N GLU A 397 5.46 -37.13 15.19
CA GLU A 397 5.13 -35.86 14.54
C GLU A 397 4.58 -34.83 15.52
N ARG A 398 3.72 -35.24 16.45
CA ARG A 398 3.23 -34.39 17.55
C ARG A 398 4.39 -33.89 18.40
N LEU A 399 5.29 -34.78 18.82
CA LEU A 399 6.46 -34.40 19.63
C LEU A 399 7.39 -33.41 18.88
N LYS A 400 7.54 -33.56 17.56
CA LYS A 400 8.33 -32.62 16.73
C LYS A 400 7.72 -31.22 16.75
N ILE A 401 6.41 -31.08 16.51
CA ILE A 401 5.78 -29.74 16.50
C ILE A 401 5.74 -29.12 17.90
N GLU A 402 5.53 -29.91 18.95
CA GLU A 402 5.57 -29.43 20.34
C GLU A 402 6.95 -28.87 20.70
N LYS A 403 8.04 -29.54 20.28
CA LYS A 403 9.41 -29.06 20.54
C LYS A 403 9.84 -27.90 19.64
N GLN A 404 9.57 -27.98 18.34
CA GLN A 404 10.16 -27.09 17.35
C GLN A 404 9.31 -25.85 17.04
N ILE A 405 8.00 -25.92 17.23
CA ILE A 405 7.05 -24.87 16.86
C ILE A 405 6.45 -24.25 18.13
N PHE A 406 5.70 -25.05 18.90
CA PHE A 406 4.97 -24.54 20.06
C PHE A 406 5.92 -24.22 21.23
N ARG A 407 6.96 -25.03 21.40
CA ARG A 407 7.85 -25.05 22.59
C ARG A 407 7.08 -25.32 23.87
N SER A 408 6.01 -26.07 23.74
CA SER A 408 5.11 -26.56 24.79
C SER A 408 4.34 -27.76 24.24
N ASN A 409 3.80 -28.61 25.10
CA ASN A 409 2.88 -29.65 24.65
C ASN A 409 1.55 -29.01 24.19
N LEU A 410 0.81 -29.70 23.31
CA LEU A 410 -0.40 -29.13 22.72
C LEU A 410 -1.55 -28.94 23.73
N ASP A 411 -1.56 -29.72 24.81
CA ASP A 411 -2.59 -29.63 25.84
C ASP A 411 -2.42 -28.36 26.70
N ASP A 412 -1.18 -27.96 27.00
CA ASP A 412 -0.86 -26.70 27.66
C ASP A 412 -1.19 -25.49 26.76
N VAL A 413 -0.91 -25.60 25.46
CA VAL A 413 -1.30 -24.55 24.49
C VAL A 413 -2.82 -24.42 24.42
N TRP A 414 -3.54 -25.54 24.46
CA TRP A 414 -4.99 -25.56 24.53
C TRP A 414 -5.49 -24.87 25.80
N ALA A 415 -4.98 -25.23 26.98
CA ALA A 415 -5.37 -24.60 28.25
C ALA A 415 -5.19 -23.07 28.22
N GLY A 416 -4.09 -22.58 27.66
CA GLY A 416 -3.87 -21.13 27.47
C GLY A 416 -4.84 -20.50 26.48
N THR A 417 -5.21 -21.22 25.44
CA THR A 417 -6.19 -20.79 24.43
C THR A 417 -7.61 -20.73 25.01
N GLU A 418 -7.98 -21.70 25.86
CA GLU A 418 -9.27 -21.68 26.58
C GLU A 418 -9.37 -20.47 27.51
N ALA A 419 -8.32 -20.19 28.29
CA ALA A 419 -8.27 -19.01 29.16
C ALA A 419 -8.44 -17.71 28.34
N PHE A 420 -7.72 -17.58 27.23
CA PHE A 420 -7.79 -16.40 26.36
C PHE A 420 -9.18 -16.17 25.74
N PHE A 421 -9.82 -17.21 25.22
CA PHE A 421 -11.14 -17.09 24.58
C PHE A 421 -12.29 -17.02 25.58
N THR A 422 -12.12 -17.51 26.81
CA THR A 422 -13.14 -17.38 27.86
C THR A 422 -13.48 -15.93 28.15
N GLU A 423 -12.49 -15.02 28.11
CA GLU A 423 -12.72 -13.59 28.34
C GLU A 423 -13.14 -12.84 27.07
N ARG A 424 -12.69 -13.30 25.91
CA ARG A 424 -12.78 -12.55 24.64
C ARG A 424 -13.92 -12.98 23.72
N ASP A 425 -14.15 -14.28 23.58
CA ASP A 425 -15.20 -14.86 22.73
C ASP A 425 -15.61 -16.27 23.25
N PRO A 426 -16.49 -16.33 24.27
CA PRO A 426 -16.98 -17.59 24.83
C PRO A 426 -17.71 -18.48 23.81
N GLU A 427 -18.35 -17.88 22.80
CA GLU A 427 -19.08 -18.62 21.77
C GLU A 427 -18.12 -19.35 20.80
N MET A 428 -16.99 -18.74 20.45
CA MET A 428 -15.93 -19.43 19.71
C MET A 428 -15.38 -20.61 20.50
N LEU A 429 -15.15 -20.43 21.80
CA LEU A 429 -14.67 -21.51 22.67
C LEU A 429 -15.64 -22.69 22.72
N ALA A 430 -16.94 -22.43 22.95
CA ALA A 430 -17.97 -23.48 22.97
C ALA A 430 -18.06 -24.25 21.63
N ARG A 431 -17.92 -23.54 20.51
CA ARG A 431 -17.88 -24.15 19.17
C ARG A 431 -16.64 -25.00 18.94
N ALA A 432 -15.52 -24.67 19.59
CA ALA A 432 -14.27 -25.42 19.46
C ALA A 432 -14.24 -26.66 20.35
N GLN A 433 -14.76 -26.57 21.58
CA GLN A 433 -14.86 -27.70 22.51
C GLN A 433 -15.76 -28.82 21.96
N SER A 434 -16.76 -28.48 21.14
CA SER A 434 -17.67 -29.45 20.50
C SER A 434 -17.10 -30.14 19.25
N SER A 435 -15.89 -29.81 18.81
CA SER A 435 -15.27 -30.39 17.61
C SER A 435 -13.75 -30.54 17.75
N PRO A 436 -13.21 -31.78 17.80
CA PRO A 436 -11.77 -32.01 17.90
C PRO A 436 -10.95 -31.33 16.79
N LYS A 437 -11.53 -31.22 15.59
CA LYS A 437 -10.95 -30.51 14.45
C LYS A 437 -10.82 -29.00 14.70
N ARG A 438 -11.84 -28.38 15.28
CA ARG A 438 -11.83 -26.94 15.64
C ARG A 438 -10.91 -26.66 16.82
N LYS A 439 -10.85 -27.55 17.83
CA LYS A 439 -9.84 -27.52 18.90
C LYS A 439 -8.44 -27.48 18.28
N MET A 440 -8.13 -28.40 17.37
CA MET A 440 -6.83 -28.43 16.68
C MET A 440 -6.56 -27.13 15.90
N ALA A 441 -7.55 -26.59 15.18
CA ALA A 441 -7.41 -25.34 14.46
C ALA A 441 -7.06 -24.16 15.39
N LEU A 442 -7.74 -24.02 16.54
CA LEU A 442 -7.44 -22.95 17.50
C LEU A 442 -6.04 -23.08 18.10
N ILE A 443 -5.61 -24.30 18.43
CA ILE A 443 -4.23 -24.57 18.89
C ILE A 443 -3.22 -24.14 17.82
N PHE A 444 -3.44 -24.46 16.55
CA PHE A 444 -2.50 -24.07 15.49
C PHE A 444 -2.53 -22.56 15.22
N ARG A 445 -3.72 -21.94 15.29
CA ARG A 445 -3.91 -20.49 15.15
C ARG A 445 -3.23 -19.70 16.27
N TRP A 446 -3.01 -20.29 17.45
CA TRP A 446 -2.15 -19.67 18.48
C TRP A 446 -0.76 -19.35 17.94
N TYR A 447 -0.12 -20.30 17.25
CA TYR A 447 1.21 -20.09 16.66
C TYR A 447 1.15 -19.05 15.54
N LEU A 448 0.17 -19.20 14.63
CA LEU A 448 0.01 -18.30 13.49
C LEU A 448 -0.24 -16.85 13.97
N GLY A 449 -1.11 -16.64 14.95
CA GLY A 449 -1.39 -15.32 15.51
C GLY A 449 -0.20 -14.71 16.25
N LEU A 450 0.44 -15.47 17.15
CA LEU A 450 1.57 -14.95 17.93
C LEU A 450 2.82 -14.71 17.08
N SER A 451 3.02 -15.46 16.01
CA SER A 451 4.19 -15.31 15.13
C SER A 451 4.31 -13.92 14.51
N SER A 452 3.19 -13.25 14.20
CA SER A 452 3.18 -11.85 13.77
C SER A 452 3.55 -10.92 14.92
N ARG A 453 2.98 -11.13 16.12
CA ARG A 453 3.29 -10.34 17.31
C ARG A 453 4.76 -10.42 17.69
N TRP A 454 5.35 -11.63 17.68
CA TRP A 454 6.77 -11.85 17.99
C TRP A 454 7.69 -11.03 17.09
N SER A 455 7.38 -10.96 15.78
CA SER A 455 8.12 -10.13 14.82
C SER A 455 8.02 -8.64 15.13
N ASN A 456 6.83 -8.16 15.47
CA ASN A 456 6.59 -6.75 15.74
C ASN A 456 7.29 -6.30 17.03
N THR A 457 7.19 -7.09 18.11
CA THR A 457 7.76 -6.75 19.42
C THR A 457 9.23 -7.14 19.57
N GLY A 458 9.76 -8.01 18.69
CA GLY A 458 11.13 -8.50 18.78
C GLY A 458 11.32 -9.52 19.90
N GLU A 459 10.39 -10.48 20.00
CA GLU A 459 10.44 -11.54 21.01
C GLU A 459 11.72 -12.38 20.92
N LYS A 460 12.62 -12.20 21.88
CA LYS A 460 13.94 -12.85 21.88
C LYS A 460 13.81 -14.37 21.90
N GLY A 461 14.58 -15.03 21.04
CA GLY A 461 14.58 -16.47 20.90
C GLY A 461 13.45 -17.00 19.99
N ARG A 462 12.53 -16.16 19.50
CA ARG A 462 11.48 -16.52 18.54
C ARG A 462 11.78 -16.04 17.12
N GLU A 463 13.00 -15.59 16.82
CA GLU A 463 13.37 -14.99 15.54
C GLU A 463 13.08 -15.92 14.34
N MET A 464 13.35 -17.22 14.48
CA MET A 464 13.03 -18.22 13.44
C MET A 464 11.54 -18.52 13.30
N ASP A 465 10.69 -17.98 14.19
CA ASP A 465 9.24 -18.09 14.19
C ASP A 465 8.55 -16.81 13.74
N TYR A 466 9.30 -15.75 13.39
CA TYR A 466 8.69 -14.47 13.01
C TYR A 466 7.92 -14.60 11.70
N GLN A 467 6.64 -14.26 11.76
CA GLN A 467 5.82 -14.04 10.58
C GLN A 467 5.99 -12.60 10.12
N ILE A 468 6.54 -12.42 8.92
CA ILE A 468 6.86 -11.11 8.36
C ILE A 468 6.19 -11.01 6.98
N TRP A 469 5.22 -10.13 6.85
CA TRP A 469 4.44 -9.96 5.61
C TRP A 469 5.20 -9.08 4.61
N ALA A 470 5.76 -9.69 3.58
CA ALA A 470 6.45 -8.97 2.52
C ALA A 470 6.18 -9.62 1.17
N GLY A 471 6.03 -8.80 0.13
CA GLY A 471 5.95 -9.24 -1.26
C GLY A 471 7.27 -9.03 -2.01
N PRO A 472 7.33 -9.45 -3.29
CA PRO A 472 8.54 -9.33 -4.10
C PRO A 472 8.98 -7.88 -4.34
N SER A 473 8.10 -6.89 -4.14
CA SER A 473 8.42 -5.46 -4.25
C SER A 473 9.55 -5.04 -3.29
N LEU A 474 9.66 -5.66 -2.11
CA LEU A 474 10.77 -5.40 -1.20
C LEU A 474 12.10 -5.87 -1.77
N GLY A 475 12.13 -7.06 -2.39
CA GLY A 475 13.33 -7.58 -3.05
C GLY A 475 13.76 -6.73 -4.24
N ALA A 476 12.80 -6.21 -5.01
CA ALA A 476 13.06 -5.25 -6.07
C ALA A 476 13.63 -3.93 -5.52
N PHE A 477 13.04 -3.41 -4.43
CA PHE A 477 13.56 -2.23 -3.73
C PHE A 477 15.01 -2.45 -3.26
N ASN A 478 15.28 -3.55 -2.55
CA ASN A 478 16.63 -3.88 -2.05
C ASN A 478 17.66 -4.01 -3.18
N SER A 479 17.24 -4.58 -4.32
CA SER A 479 18.10 -4.65 -5.51
C SER A 479 18.38 -3.27 -6.11
N TRP A 480 17.38 -2.38 -6.11
CA TRP A 480 17.50 -1.01 -6.62
C TRP A 480 18.38 -0.12 -5.75
N VAL A 481 18.32 -0.25 -4.41
CA VAL A 481 19.13 0.54 -3.46
C VAL A 481 20.51 -0.05 -3.14
N LYS A 482 20.87 -1.17 -3.76
CA LYS A 482 22.15 -1.82 -3.50
C LYS A 482 23.33 -0.89 -3.83
N GLY A 483 24.26 -0.77 -2.90
CA GLY A 483 25.43 0.11 -2.98
C GLY A 483 25.11 1.58 -2.69
N THR A 484 23.91 1.91 -2.25
CA THR A 484 23.50 3.27 -1.85
C THR A 484 23.27 3.32 -0.34
N TYR A 485 23.08 4.50 0.22
CA TYR A 485 22.85 4.62 1.65
C TYR A 485 21.57 3.94 2.16
N LEU A 486 20.58 3.74 1.28
CA LEU A 486 19.34 3.04 1.60
C LEU A 486 19.55 1.52 1.73
N GLU A 487 20.73 0.99 1.39
CA GLU A 487 21.11 -0.39 1.73
C GLU A 487 21.13 -0.58 3.26
N ASP A 488 21.57 0.44 4.02
CA ASP A 488 21.52 0.45 5.48
C ASP A 488 20.08 0.65 5.99
N TYR A 489 19.55 -0.35 6.69
CA TYR A 489 18.19 -0.32 7.26
C TYR A 489 17.98 0.85 8.23
N THR A 490 19.02 1.39 8.85
CA THR A 490 18.94 2.53 9.78
C THR A 490 18.77 3.86 9.06
N ARG A 491 19.02 3.91 7.75
CA ARG A 491 18.87 5.10 6.91
C ARG A 491 17.62 5.06 6.02
N ARG A 492 16.75 4.06 6.19
CA ARG A 492 15.48 3.96 5.45
C ARG A 492 14.39 4.77 6.13
N PHE A 493 14.24 6.02 5.73
CA PHE A 493 13.15 6.89 6.18
C PHE A 493 11.99 6.84 5.18
N ALA A 494 10.77 6.63 5.64
CA ALA A 494 9.63 6.41 4.76
C ALA A 494 9.34 7.58 3.82
N VAL A 495 9.53 8.82 4.30
CA VAL A 495 9.38 10.04 3.48
C VAL A 495 10.41 10.08 2.36
N ASP A 496 11.65 9.73 2.67
CA ASP A 496 12.77 9.74 1.71
C ASP A 496 12.57 8.66 0.63
N VAL A 497 12.18 7.46 1.05
CA VAL A 497 11.79 6.37 0.14
C VAL A 497 10.65 6.80 -0.78
N ALA A 498 9.59 7.40 -0.25
CA ALA A 498 8.46 7.87 -1.06
C ALA A 498 8.89 8.93 -2.09
N LEU A 499 9.75 9.87 -1.69
CA LEU A 499 10.30 10.89 -2.58
C LEU A 499 11.18 10.27 -3.67
N HIS A 500 12.01 9.28 -3.35
CA HIS A 500 12.79 8.56 -4.35
C HIS A 500 11.93 7.85 -5.39
N MET A 501 10.82 7.22 -4.98
CA MET A 501 9.89 6.58 -5.91
C MET A 501 9.32 7.59 -6.91
N LEU A 502 8.84 8.73 -6.43
CA LEU A 502 8.21 9.75 -7.28
C LEU A 502 9.22 10.55 -8.11
N LYS A 503 10.34 10.96 -7.51
CA LYS A 503 11.43 11.67 -8.21
C LYS A 503 12.04 10.78 -9.29
N GLY A 504 12.28 9.51 -8.98
CA GLY A 504 12.77 8.56 -9.96
C GLY A 504 11.76 8.30 -11.08
N ALA A 505 10.46 8.17 -10.77
CA ALA A 505 9.43 8.01 -11.79
C ALA A 505 9.37 9.22 -12.74
N ALA A 506 9.38 10.43 -12.20
CA ALA A 506 9.40 11.67 -12.99
C ALA A 506 10.68 11.79 -13.84
N TYR A 507 11.83 11.44 -13.28
CA TYR A 507 13.09 11.39 -14.02
C TYR A 507 13.03 10.40 -15.18
N LEU A 508 12.59 9.17 -14.93
CA LEU A 508 12.48 8.14 -15.95
C LEU A 508 11.47 8.52 -17.04
N GLN A 509 10.39 9.23 -16.70
CA GLN A 509 9.45 9.76 -17.68
C GLN A 509 10.08 10.84 -18.57
N ARG A 510 10.91 11.71 -18.00
CA ARG A 510 11.72 12.66 -18.76
C ARG A 510 12.68 11.93 -19.71
N ILE A 511 13.35 10.88 -19.25
CA ILE A 511 14.20 10.05 -20.11
C ILE A 511 13.40 9.43 -21.26
N ASN A 512 12.19 8.94 -21.00
CA ASN A 512 11.32 8.38 -22.03
C ASN A 512 10.88 9.42 -23.06
N GLN A 513 10.55 10.64 -22.65
CA GLN A 513 10.24 11.75 -23.58
C GLN A 513 11.39 12.00 -24.56
N LEU A 514 12.63 12.04 -24.06
CA LEU A 514 13.82 12.26 -24.89
C LEU A 514 14.07 11.08 -25.84
N LYS A 515 13.93 9.84 -25.35
CA LYS A 515 14.11 8.63 -26.17
C LYS A 515 13.13 8.56 -27.34
N LEU A 516 11.88 8.97 -27.13
CA LEU A 516 10.85 9.04 -28.19
C LEU A 516 11.21 10.03 -29.32
N GLN A 517 12.11 10.97 -29.04
CA GLN A 517 12.58 12.00 -29.98
C GLN A 517 13.96 11.67 -30.57
N GLY A 518 14.41 10.42 -30.50
CA GLY A 518 15.68 9.97 -31.09
C GLY A 518 16.92 10.22 -30.23
N VAL A 519 16.78 10.68 -28.98
CA VAL A 519 17.90 10.83 -28.05
C VAL A 519 18.27 9.47 -27.45
N ASN A 520 19.53 9.07 -27.59
CA ASN A 520 20.08 7.89 -26.95
C ASN A 520 21.08 8.34 -25.86
N LEU A 521 20.81 7.94 -24.62
CA LEU A 521 21.62 8.24 -23.45
C LEU A 521 22.38 6.98 -23.04
N ASN A 522 23.59 7.14 -22.50
CA ASN A 522 24.28 6.02 -21.87
C ASN A 522 23.48 5.48 -20.66
N THR A 523 23.83 4.29 -20.16
CA THR A 523 23.08 3.61 -19.09
C THR A 523 22.99 4.43 -17.79
N GLU A 524 24.05 5.15 -17.43
CA GLU A 524 24.12 5.96 -16.21
C GLU A 524 23.15 7.16 -16.25
N LEU A 525 23.08 7.84 -17.40
CA LEU A 525 22.14 8.94 -17.64
C LEU A 525 20.71 8.45 -17.91
N ALA A 526 20.54 7.20 -18.34
CA ALA A 526 19.22 6.64 -18.61
C ALA A 526 18.53 6.03 -17.37
N SER A 527 19.25 5.87 -16.26
CA SER A 527 18.77 5.22 -15.03
C SER A 527 18.70 6.19 -13.86
N TYR A 528 17.81 5.92 -12.90
CA TYR A 528 17.73 6.65 -11.64
C TYR A 528 18.29 5.81 -10.50
N ARG A 529 19.18 6.39 -9.70
CA ARG A 529 19.71 5.78 -8.48
C ARG A 529 19.55 6.74 -7.31
N SER A 530 19.33 6.21 -6.11
CA SER A 530 19.53 6.98 -4.90
C SER A 530 21.03 7.20 -4.71
N GLU A 531 21.44 8.45 -4.58
CA GLU A 531 22.81 8.85 -4.29
C GLU A 531 22.74 9.75 -3.04
N ASP A 532 23.78 9.69 -2.19
CA ASP A 532 23.89 10.49 -0.97
C ASP A 532 23.91 12.00 -1.22
#